data_AF-L9WWS8-F1
#
_entry.id   AF-L9WWS8-F1
#
_cell.length_a   1.000
_cell.length_b   1.000
_cell.length_c   1.000
_cell.angle_alpha   90.00
_cell.angle_beta   90.00
_cell.angle_gamma   90.00
#
_symmetry.space_group_name_H-M   'P 1'
#
loop_
_entity.id
_entity.type
_entity.pdbx_description
1 polymer ?
#
loop_
_entity_poly.entity_id
_entity_poly.type
_entity_poly.pdbx_seq_one_letter_code
_entity_poly.pdbx_strand_id
1 'polypeptide(L)'
;MPSIRRILSGLLASVVGILVIGLLATIVFAVAIFVVSTGADLAGHDPSPDYVVLSAALVVVAVILTGGFTPRLSSGGGDDEESGERFDDRTFN
;
A
#
# COMPACT_ATOMS: atom_id res chain seq x y z
N MET A 1 -19.63 27.17 11.55
CA MET A 1 -18.96 26.60 10.34
C MET A 1 -18.39 25.19 10.61
N PRO A 2 -19.24 24.17 10.88
CA PRO A 2 -18.75 22.81 11.13
C PRO A 2 -18.34 22.07 9.84
N SER A 3 -18.97 22.38 8.71
CA SER A 3 -18.74 21.70 7.42
C SER A 3 -17.35 21.96 6.84
N ILE A 4 -16.83 23.20 6.97
CA ILE A 4 -15.49 23.57 6.49
C ILE A 4 -14.37 22.87 7.26
N ARG A 5 -14.52 22.70 8.58
CA ARG A 5 -13.52 21.99 9.41
C ARG A 5 -13.45 20.51 9.04
N ARG A 6 -14.59 19.88 8.72
CA ARG A 6 -14.67 18.48 8.28
C ARG A 6 -14.00 18.24 6.93
N ILE A 7 -14.14 19.19 6.00
CA ILE A 7 -13.47 19.14 4.69
C ILE A 7 -11.95 19.29 4.86
N LEU A 8 -11.50 20.28 5.66
CA LEU A 8 -10.08 20.48 5.94
C LEU A 8 -9.43 19.28 6.62
N SER A 9 -10.11 18.63 7.58
CA SER A 9 -9.59 17.43 8.23
C SER A 9 -9.48 16.24 7.26
N GLY A 10 -10.46 16.09 6.36
CA GLY A 10 -10.41 15.05 5.32
C GLY A 10 -9.28 15.26 4.32
N LEU A 11 -9.06 16.51 3.90
CA LEU A 11 -7.93 16.88 3.04
C LEU A 11 -6.58 16.63 3.73
N LEU A 12 -6.44 17.03 4.99
CA LEU A 12 -5.21 16.80 5.76
C LEU A 12 -4.91 15.29 5.88
N ALA A 13 -5.94 14.48 6.18
CA ALA A 13 -5.79 13.03 6.25
C ALA A 13 -5.35 12.43 4.89
N SER A 14 -5.89 12.93 3.78
CA SER A 14 -5.46 12.50 2.43
C SER A 14 -4.00 12.84 2.15
N VAL A 15 -3.57 14.06 2.46
CA VAL A 15 -2.17 14.49 2.28
C VAL A 15 -1.23 13.61 3.10
N VAL A 16 -1.55 13.39 4.38
CA VAL A 16 -0.77 12.51 5.26
C VAL A 16 -0.72 11.09 4.69
N GLY A 17 -1.85 10.56 4.20
CA GLY A 17 -1.91 9.25 3.55
C GLY A 17 -0.98 9.16 2.33
N ILE A 18 -0.99 10.16 1.45
CA ILE A 18 -0.10 10.22 0.29
C ILE A 18 1.37 10.26 0.72
N LEU A 19 1.71 11.03 1.75
CA LEU A 19 3.07 11.11 2.28
C LEU A 19 3.53 9.77 2.85
N VAL A 20 2.67 9.08 3.60
CA VAL A 20 2.98 7.75 4.16
C VAL A 20 3.22 6.73 3.05
N ILE A 21 2.35 6.68 2.04
CA ILE A 21 2.52 5.79 0.89
C ILE A 21 3.78 6.13 0.11
N GLY A 22 4.06 7.42 -0.11
CA GLY A 22 5.27 7.87 -0.79
C GLY A 22 6.55 7.49 -0.03
N LEU A 23 6.55 7.61 1.30
CA LEU A 23 7.67 7.17 2.14
C LEU A 23 7.89 5.66 2.04
N LEU A 24 6.82 4.87 2.17
CA LEU A 24 6.89 3.42 2.03
C LEU A 24 7.40 3.01 0.65
N ALA A 25 6.90 3.64 -0.42
CA ALA A 25 7.37 3.39 -1.79
C ALA A 25 8.87 3.69 -1.95
N THR A 26 9.36 4.77 -1.32
CA THR A 26 10.79 5.13 -1.35
C THR A 26 11.65 4.07 -0.67
N ILE A 27 11.21 3.56 0.49
CA ILE A 27 11.92 2.51 1.21
C ILE A 27 11.95 1.22 0.37
N VAL A 28 10.82 0.82 -0.20
CA VAL A 28 10.73 -0.38 -1.07
C VAL A 28 11.64 -0.23 -2.29
N PHE A 29 11.70 0.94 -2.90
CA PHE A 29 12.58 1.21 -4.03
C PHE A 29 14.06 1.10 -3.66
N ALA A 30 14.46 1.61 -2.48
CA ALA A 30 15.83 1.46 -2.00
C ALA A 30 16.21 -0.02 -1.79
N VAL A 31 15.28 -0.84 -1.27
CA VAL A 31 15.48 -2.29 -1.15
C VAL A 31 15.63 -2.94 -2.54
N ALA A 32 14.85 -2.51 -3.53
CA ALA A 32 14.99 -3.02 -4.90
C ALA A 32 16.38 -2.71 -5.50
N ILE A 33 16.91 -1.51 -5.29
CA ILE A 33 18.28 -1.15 -5.69
C ILE A 33 19.31 -2.09 -5.03
N PHE A 34 19.18 -2.31 -3.72
CA PHE A 34 20.07 -3.21 -2.98
C PHE A 34 20.05 -4.64 -3.53
N VAL A 35 18.86 -5.18 -3.83
CA VAL A 35 18.70 -6.52 -4.42
C VAL A 35 19.36 -6.61 -5.79
N VAL A 36 19.16 -5.61 -6.66
CA VAL A 36 19.76 -5.58 -8.00
C VAL A 36 21.28 -5.49 -7.92
N SER A 37 21.81 -4.57 -7.08
CA SER A 37 23.26 -4.40 -6.89
C SER A 37 23.91 -5.68 -6.37
N THR A 38 23.35 -6.25 -5.31
CA THR A 38 23.88 -7.50 -4.72
C THR A 38 23.79 -8.65 -5.72
N GLY A 39 22.71 -8.74 -6.50
CA GLY A 39 22.57 -9.74 -7.55
C GLY A 39 23.62 -9.62 -8.64
N ALA A 40 23.98 -8.40 -9.03
CA ALA A 40 25.03 -8.14 -10.02
C ALA A 40 26.42 -8.53 -9.49
N ASP A 41 26.73 -8.19 -8.24
CA ASP A 41 28.00 -8.55 -7.59
C ASP A 41 28.17 -10.08 -7.52
N LEU A 42 27.11 -10.81 -7.15
CA LEU A 42 27.10 -12.28 -7.12
C LEU A 42 27.29 -12.91 -8.51
N ALA A 43 26.87 -12.21 -9.56
CA ALA A 43 27.08 -12.63 -10.94
C ALA A 43 28.46 -12.23 -11.49
N GLY A 44 29.28 -11.51 -10.71
CA GLY A 44 30.59 -11.02 -11.14
C GLY A 44 30.51 -9.83 -12.11
N HIS A 45 29.43 -9.05 -12.04
CA HIS A 45 29.27 -7.83 -12.83
C HIS A 45 29.40 -6.59 -11.94
N ASP A 46 30.01 -5.53 -12.48
CA ASP A 46 30.13 -4.22 -11.83
C ASP A 46 29.36 -3.17 -12.65
N PRO A 47 28.02 -3.11 -12.49
CA PRO A 47 27.18 -2.22 -13.27
C PRO A 47 27.32 -0.76 -12.83
N SER A 48 27.10 0.18 -13.75
CA SER A 48 27.02 1.58 -13.39
C SER A 48 25.81 1.87 -12.48
N PRO A 49 25.88 2.87 -11.59
CA PRO A 49 24.76 3.23 -10.72
C PRO A 49 23.46 3.52 -11.48
N ASP A 50 23.55 4.18 -12.63
CA ASP A 50 22.39 4.50 -13.46
C ASP A 50 21.68 3.25 -13.97
N TYR A 51 22.45 2.20 -14.30
CA TYR A 51 21.89 0.91 -14.73
C TYR A 51 21.15 0.20 -13.59
N VAL A 52 21.72 0.22 -12.38
CA VAL A 52 21.08 -0.38 -11.19
C VAL A 52 19.76 0.31 -10.88
N VAL A 53 19.74 1.64 -10.91
CA VAL A 53 18.52 2.44 -10.65
C VAL A 53 17.45 2.18 -11.71
N LEU A 54 17.81 2.19 -13.00
CA LEU A 54 16.89 1.89 -14.09
C LEU A 54 16.31 0.47 -13.96
N SER A 55 17.16 -0.51 -13.71
CA SER A 55 16.74 -1.92 -13.57
C SER A 55 15.82 -2.11 -12.36
N ALA A 56 16.15 -1.50 -11.22
CA ALA A 56 15.30 -1.51 -10.04
C ALA A 56 13.93 -0.85 -10.32
N ALA A 57 13.90 0.25 -11.07
CA ALA A 57 12.66 0.90 -11.48
C ALA A 57 11.79 -0.01 -12.36
N LEU A 58 12.39 -0.71 -13.32
CA LEU A 58 11.67 -1.66 -14.17
C LEU A 58 11.11 -2.85 -13.37
N VAL A 59 11.86 -3.37 -12.40
CA VAL A 59 11.39 -4.43 -11.49
C VAL A 59 10.19 -3.94 -10.68
N VAL A 60 10.28 -2.74 -10.08
CA VAL A 60 9.18 -2.17 -9.30
C VAL A 60 7.94 -1.96 -10.16
N VAL A 61 8.08 -1.42 -11.38
CA VAL A 61 6.97 -1.28 -12.33
C VAL A 61 6.34 -2.63 -12.65
N ALA A 62 7.13 -3.66 -12.92
CA ALA A 62 6.63 -5.01 -13.20
C ALA A 62 5.83 -5.59 -12.02
N VAL A 63 6.31 -5.42 -10.79
CA VAL A 63 5.61 -5.89 -9.58
C VAL A 63 4.30 -5.13 -9.36
N ILE A 64 4.28 -3.82 -9.62
CA ILE A 64 3.05 -3.02 -9.55
C ILE A 64 2.02 -3.53 -10.57
N LEU A 65 2.42 -3.71 -11.83
CA LEU A 65 1.53 -4.14 -12.92
C LEU A 65 0.99 -5.57 -12.74
N THR A 66 1.78 -6.45 -12.13
CA THR A 66 1.38 -7.83 -11.81
C THR A 66 0.52 -7.93 -10.54
N GLY A 67 0.27 -6.81 -9.86
CA GLY A 67 -0.59 -6.74 -8.69
C GLY A 67 0.10 -7.13 -7.37
N GLY A 68 1.43 -7.29 -7.35
CA GLY A 68 2.19 -7.65 -6.15
C GLY A 68 2.08 -6.64 -5.00
N PHE A 69 1.70 -5.40 -5.30
CA PHE A 69 1.46 -4.33 -4.32
C PHE A 69 -0.01 -3.99 -4.10
N THR A 70 -0.96 -4.79 -4.60
CA THR A 70 -2.39 -4.56 -4.32
C THR A 70 -2.59 -4.62 -2.81
N PRO A 71 -2.88 -3.49 -2.12
CA PRO A 71 -3.08 -3.52 -0.70
C PRO A 71 -4.29 -4.40 -0.43
N ARG A 72 -4.08 -5.57 0.18
CA ARG A 72 -5.18 -6.31 0.78
C ARG A 72 -5.58 -5.51 2.00
N LEU A 73 -6.43 -4.51 1.78
CA LEU A 73 -7.20 -3.87 2.82
C LEU A 73 -8.09 -4.98 3.39
N SER A 74 -7.58 -5.76 4.34
CA SER A 74 -8.48 -6.47 5.23
C SER A 74 -9.26 -5.36 5.93
N SER A 75 -10.53 -5.25 5.59
CA SER A 75 -11.51 -4.43 6.28
C SER A 75 -11.52 -4.82 7.76
N GLY A 76 -10.60 -4.26 8.54
CA GLY A 76 -10.65 -4.26 9.99
C GLY A 76 -11.49 -3.07 10.40
N GLY A 77 -12.76 -3.31 10.71
CA GLY A 77 -13.70 -2.28 11.15
C GLY A 77 -15.09 -2.45 10.58
N GLY A 78 -15.71 -3.62 10.80
CA GLY A 78 -17.16 -3.74 10.90
C GLY A 78 -17.46 -3.98 12.37
N ASP A 79 -18.11 -3.00 13.00
CA ASP A 79 -18.57 -3.06 14.38
C ASP A 79 -19.63 -4.19 14.52
N ASP A 80 -19.24 -5.36 15.02
CA ASP A 80 -20.18 -6.37 15.53
C ASP A 80 -20.54 -6.02 16.99
N GLU A 81 -21.15 -4.85 17.20
CA GLU A 81 -22.08 -4.62 18.31
C GLU A 81 -23.51 -4.87 17.79
N GLU A 82 -23.76 -6.05 17.22
CA GLU A 82 -25.13 -6.51 16.98
C GLU A 82 -25.68 -7.03 18.32
N SER A 83 -26.35 -6.10 18.99
CA SER A 83 -27.33 -6.35 20.02
C SER A 83 -28.21 -7.54 19.64
N GLY A 84 -28.39 -8.50 20.55
CA GLY A 84 -29.13 -9.73 20.31
C GLY A 84 -30.59 -9.53 19.93
N GLU A 85 -30.85 -9.35 18.64
CA GLU A 85 -32.19 -9.50 18.06
C GLU A 85 -32.41 -10.98 17.76
N ARG A 86 -32.92 -11.65 18.80
CA ARG A 86 -33.63 -12.93 18.75
C ARG A 86 -34.42 -13.02 17.45
N PHE A 87 -34.02 -13.95 16.58
CA PHE A 87 -34.82 -14.44 15.46
C PHE A 87 -36.20 -14.86 15.98
N ASP A 88 -37.17 -13.94 15.97
CA ASP A 88 -38.57 -14.25 16.17
C ASP A 88 -39.10 -14.84 14.86
N ASP A 89 -38.97 -16.16 14.79
CA ASP A 89 -39.64 -17.04 13.84
C ASP A 89 -41.16 -16.81 13.90
N ARG A 90 -41.68 -16.03 12.95
CA ARG A 90 -43.11 -15.94 12.64
C ARG A 90 -43.32 -16.10 11.15
N THR A 91 -42.95 -17.27 10.64
CA THR A 91 -43.38 -17.72 9.32
C THR A 91 -44.79 -18.29 9.45
N PHE A 92 -45.74 -17.58 8.84
CA PHE A 92 -47.14 -17.90 8.63
C PHE A 92 -47.51 -19.41 8.61
N ASN A 93 -48.27 -19.84 9.62
CA ASN A 93 -49.44 -20.72 9.51
C ASN A 93 -50.35 -20.55 10.74
#